data_AF-A0A520W9R5-F1
#
_entry.id   AF-A0A520W9R5-F1
#
_cell.length_a   1.000
_cell.length_b   1.000
_cell.length_c   1.000
_cell.angle_alpha   90.00
_cell.angle_beta   90.00
_cell.angle_gamma   90.00
#
_symmetry.space_group_name_H-M   'P 1'
#
loop_
_entity.id
_entity.type
_entity.pdbx_description
1 polymer ?
#
loop_
_entity_poly.entity_id
_entity_poly.type
_entity_poly.pdbx_seq_one_letter_code
_entity_poly.pdbx_strand_id
1 'polypeptide(L)'
;MDEVVKVYWQPGCSSCLKTKEFLETNNIKFESINILEDPRGFKDLEKFSLRMVPIVIKGENWANGAVFRDVAKVAEFSYDEHKMLEPNILFSKIIQINEITCSFLKQMPASKLDVILPGRPRSYRQLIYHIFNIPEVFLNYFQNDTPYTYEALLSILPDQIKNENDLYYYADDIKVRFESWWSNEGKNFDFSKPANVYYGEVSFHEVLERTAWHSGQHCRQVELLLKEKLNIIPKVALNESLFAGLPMPSNIWDNEISFSESSYDGQVKEDLSIKE
;
A
#
# COMPACT_ATOMS: atom_id res chain seq x y z
N MET A 1 6.75 -11.38 -32.01
CA MET A 1 6.96 -10.03 -31.47
C MET A 1 7.06 -10.24 -29.98
N ASP A 2 8.19 -9.90 -29.36
CA ASP A 2 8.34 -10.13 -27.92
C ASP A 2 7.26 -9.32 -27.19
N GLU A 3 6.49 -10.01 -26.35
CA GLU A 3 5.40 -9.37 -25.61
C GLU A 3 5.99 -8.45 -24.56
N VAL A 4 5.65 -7.17 -24.64
CA VAL A 4 6.11 -6.14 -23.70
C VAL A 4 5.42 -6.36 -22.35
N VAL A 5 6.18 -6.28 -21.26
CA VAL A 5 5.63 -6.30 -19.90
C VAL A 5 4.82 -5.02 -19.69
N LYS A 6 3.60 -5.13 -19.18
CA LYS A 6 2.74 -4.00 -18.83
C LYS A 6 2.51 -3.96 -17.32
N VAL A 7 2.53 -2.78 -16.73
CA VAL A 7 2.24 -2.57 -15.30
C VAL A 7 1.07 -1.62 -15.16
N TYR A 8 -0.02 -2.10 -14.59
CA TYR A 8 -1.22 -1.32 -14.29
C TYR A 8 -1.15 -0.82 -12.84
N TRP A 9 -1.23 0.49 -12.65
CA TRP A 9 -0.98 1.13 -11.37
C TRP A 9 -1.85 2.38 -11.14
N GLN A 10 -1.80 2.94 -9.93
CA GLN A 10 -2.41 4.22 -9.60
C GLN A 10 -1.52 5.05 -8.65
N PRO A 11 -1.58 6.39 -8.67
CA PRO A 11 -0.75 7.25 -7.82
C PRO A 11 -0.93 7.00 -6.32
N GLY A 12 0.16 7.18 -5.57
CA GLY A 12 0.19 6.99 -4.11
C GLY A 12 -0.04 5.55 -3.64
N CYS A 13 -0.07 4.56 -4.53
CA CYS A 13 -0.23 3.14 -4.21
C CYS A 13 1.12 2.50 -3.82
N SER A 14 1.25 2.06 -2.56
CA SER A 14 2.48 1.47 -2.03
C SER A 14 2.94 0.22 -2.79
N SER A 15 2.04 -0.73 -3.03
CA SER A 15 2.37 -1.94 -3.80
C SER A 15 2.69 -1.62 -5.26
N CYS A 16 2.03 -0.63 -5.86
CA CYS A 16 2.26 -0.29 -7.25
C CYS A 16 3.66 0.31 -7.46
N LEU A 17 4.03 1.26 -6.61
CA LEU A 17 5.38 1.83 -6.62
C LEU A 17 6.44 0.75 -6.42
N LYS A 18 6.23 -0.15 -5.44
CA LYS A 18 7.18 -1.23 -5.18
C LYS A 18 7.29 -2.22 -6.34
N THR A 19 6.18 -2.50 -7.03
CA THR A 19 6.17 -3.37 -8.23
C THR A 19 6.99 -2.76 -9.36
N LYS A 20 6.81 -1.46 -9.63
CA LYS A 20 7.60 -0.75 -10.65
C LYS A 20 9.09 -0.78 -10.33
N GLU A 21 9.47 -0.38 -9.12
CA GLU A 21 10.88 -0.39 -8.70
C GLU A 21 11.49 -1.81 -8.72
N PHE A 22 10.71 -2.84 -8.40
CA PHE A 22 11.15 -4.22 -8.47
C PHE A 22 11.50 -4.63 -9.91
N LEU A 23 10.69 -4.24 -10.90
CA LEU A 23 10.98 -4.47 -12.31
C LEU A 23 12.18 -3.63 -12.79
N GLU A 24 12.24 -2.36 -12.43
CA GLU A 24 13.33 -1.45 -12.79
C GLU A 24 14.69 -1.95 -12.26
N THR A 25 14.76 -2.35 -10.98
CA THR A 25 15.98 -2.86 -10.35
C THR A 25 16.48 -4.15 -10.98
N ASN A 26 15.57 -4.94 -11.58
CA ASN A 26 15.91 -6.14 -12.34
C ASN A 26 16.07 -5.89 -13.84
N ASN A 27 16.20 -4.63 -14.26
CA ASN A 27 16.40 -4.19 -15.66
C ASN A 27 15.28 -4.65 -16.62
N ILE A 28 14.07 -4.83 -16.10
CA ILE A 28 12.91 -5.17 -16.92
C ILE A 28 12.27 -3.89 -17.43
N LYS A 29 12.25 -3.72 -18.75
CA LYS A 29 11.47 -2.66 -19.39
C LYS A 29 9.99 -3.03 -19.37
N PHE A 30 9.14 -2.06 -19.05
CA PHE A 30 7.71 -2.23 -19.06
C PHE A 30 6.99 -0.98 -19.58
N GLU A 31 5.78 -1.18 -20.10
CA GLU A 31 4.81 -0.14 -20.35
C GLU A 31 4.08 0.19 -19.05
N SER A 32 4.11 1.46 -18.64
CA SER A 32 3.48 1.93 -17.41
C SER A 32 2.08 2.49 -17.71
N ILE A 33 1.05 1.92 -17.10
CA ILE A 33 -0.35 2.24 -17.39
C ILE A 33 -1.04 2.73 -16.11
N ASN A 34 -1.22 4.04 -16.01
CA ASN A 34 -1.98 4.66 -14.92
C ASN A 34 -3.49 4.43 -15.15
N ILE A 35 -4.12 3.59 -14.32
CA ILE A 35 -5.54 3.23 -14.45
C ILE A 35 -6.52 4.39 -14.24
N LEU A 36 -6.06 5.53 -13.69
CA LEU A 36 -6.89 6.72 -13.48
C LEU A 36 -6.85 7.72 -14.64
N GLU A 37 -5.82 7.65 -15.48
CA GLU A 37 -5.58 8.62 -16.56
C GLU A 37 -5.54 7.95 -17.95
N ASP A 38 -5.23 6.66 -18.03
CA ASP A 38 -5.20 5.93 -19.31
C ASP A 38 -6.57 5.28 -19.60
N PRO A 39 -7.20 5.57 -20.76
CA PRO A 39 -8.49 4.97 -21.14
C PRO A 39 -8.43 3.45 -21.32
N ARG A 40 -7.23 2.86 -21.48
CA ARG A 40 -7.00 1.41 -21.50
C ARG A 40 -7.01 0.81 -20.10
N GLY A 41 -6.78 1.62 -19.05
CA GLY A 41 -6.60 1.26 -17.64
C GLY A 41 -7.27 -0.04 -17.20
N PHE A 42 -8.50 0.03 -16.69
CA PHE A 42 -9.24 -1.18 -16.30
C PHE A 42 -9.75 -2.00 -17.48
N LYS A 43 -9.91 -1.39 -18.66
CA LYS A 43 -10.42 -2.07 -19.86
C LYS A 43 -9.54 -3.26 -20.27
N ASP A 44 -8.23 -3.11 -20.19
CA ASP A 44 -7.29 -4.20 -20.47
C ASP A 44 -7.33 -5.31 -19.40
N LEU A 45 -7.75 -4.97 -18.16
CA LEU A 45 -7.84 -5.90 -17.04
C LEU A 45 -9.14 -6.72 -17.04
N GLU A 46 -10.18 -6.25 -17.75
CA GLU A 46 -11.47 -6.94 -17.87
C GLU A 46 -11.34 -8.33 -18.49
N LYS A 47 -10.39 -8.54 -19.43
CA LYS A 47 -10.15 -9.86 -20.05
C LYS A 47 -9.72 -10.92 -19.03
N PHE A 48 -9.18 -10.49 -17.89
CA PHE A 48 -8.78 -11.35 -16.77
C PHE A 48 -9.78 -11.31 -15.60
N SER A 49 -10.92 -10.62 -15.77
CA SER A 49 -11.89 -10.37 -14.69
C SER A 49 -11.28 -9.67 -13.47
N LEU A 50 -10.29 -8.79 -13.69
CA LEU A 50 -9.56 -8.08 -12.64
C LEU A 50 -10.06 -6.65 -12.50
N ARG A 51 -10.25 -6.20 -11.26
CA ARG A 51 -10.58 -4.81 -10.92
C ARG A 51 -9.75 -4.29 -9.74
N MET A 52 -8.44 -4.55 -9.81
CA MET A 52 -7.48 -4.18 -8.79
C MET A 52 -6.14 -3.82 -9.41
N VAL A 53 -5.30 -3.13 -8.64
CA VAL A 53 -3.90 -2.80 -8.98
C VAL A 53 -3.02 -2.97 -7.73
N PRO A 54 -1.72 -3.26 -7.88
CA PRO A 54 -0.98 -3.41 -9.13
C PRO A 54 -1.17 -4.75 -9.82
N ILE A 55 -1.20 -4.74 -11.16
CA ILE A 55 -1.19 -5.95 -12.00
C ILE A 55 -0.04 -5.84 -13.01
N VAL A 56 0.72 -6.92 -13.15
CA VAL A 56 1.75 -7.07 -14.18
C VAL A 56 1.25 -8.07 -15.22
N ILE A 57 1.32 -7.73 -16.51
CA ILE A 57 0.88 -8.57 -17.63
C ILE A 57 2.02 -8.74 -18.63
N LYS A 58 2.17 -9.96 -19.15
CA LYS A 58 2.97 -10.28 -20.33
C LYS A 58 2.19 -11.29 -21.19
N GLY A 59 1.64 -10.81 -22.30
CA GLY A 59 0.72 -11.58 -23.14
C GLY A 59 -0.59 -11.96 -22.45
N GLU A 60 -0.77 -13.27 -22.26
CA GLU A 60 -1.91 -13.84 -21.54
C GLU A 60 -1.57 -14.23 -20.09
N ASN A 61 -0.32 -14.05 -19.67
CA ASN A 61 0.10 -14.27 -18.29
C ASN A 61 -0.03 -12.98 -17.49
N TRP A 62 -0.46 -13.08 -16.23
CA TRP A 62 -0.55 -11.96 -15.32
C TRP A 62 -0.19 -12.35 -13.89
N ALA A 63 0.25 -11.37 -13.11
CA ALA A 63 0.55 -11.51 -11.68
C ALA A 63 0.04 -10.30 -10.90
N ASN A 64 -0.37 -10.54 -9.66
CA ASN A 64 -0.60 -9.46 -8.71
C ASN A 64 0.75 -8.91 -8.25
N GLY A 65 0.95 -7.59 -8.33
CA GLY A 65 2.22 -6.96 -7.96
C GLY A 65 2.57 -7.07 -6.47
N ALA A 66 1.65 -7.55 -5.63
CA ALA A 66 1.94 -7.87 -4.24
C ALA A 66 2.76 -9.17 -4.06
N VAL A 67 2.92 -10.00 -5.11
CA VAL A 67 3.61 -11.29 -5.05
C VAL A 67 4.80 -11.29 -6.01
N PHE A 68 5.99 -10.94 -5.51
CA PHE A 68 7.17 -10.69 -6.36
C PHE A 68 7.66 -11.92 -7.12
N ARG A 69 7.54 -13.13 -6.54
CA ARG A 69 7.86 -14.37 -7.26
C ARG A 69 7.01 -14.56 -8.51
N ASP A 70 5.73 -14.20 -8.44
CA ASP A 70 4.78 -14.37 -9.55
C ASP A 70 5.03 -13.28 -10.60
N VAL A 71 5.32 -12.05 -10.15
CA VAL A 71 5.77 -10.97 -11.04
C VAL A 71 7.04 -11.37 -11.79
N ALA A 72 8.04 -11.93 -11.11
CA ALA A 72 9.28 -12.36 -11.73
C ALA A 72 9.07 -13.50 -12.73
N LYS A 73 8.16 -14.44 -12.42
CA LYS A 73 7.74 -15.50 -13.34
C LYS A 73 7.08 -14.94 -14.60
N VAL A 74 6.17 -13.98 -14.47
CA VAL A 74 5.50 -13.32 -15.61
C VAL A 74 6.47 -12.48 -16.43
N ALA A 75 7.40 -11.79 -15.77
CA ALA A 75 8.41 -10.96 -16.42
C ALA A 75 9.65 -11.76 -16.91
N GLU A 76 9.69 -13.07 -16.64
CA GLU A 76 10.71 -14.02 -17.08
C GLU A 76 12.14 -13.69 -16.60
N PHE A 77 12.29 -13.37 -15.31
CA PHE A 77 13.61 -13.24 -14.68
C PHE A 77 13.74 -14.07 -13.40
N SER A 78 14.98 -14.33 -12.99
CA SER A 78 15.27 -15.09 -11.77
C SER A 78 15.02 -14.21 -10.54
N TYR A 79 14.28 -14.74 -9.57
CA TYR A 79 13.97 -14.05 -8.33
C TYR A 79 14.69 -14.72 -7.17
N ASP A 80 15.59 -13.97 -6.53
CA ASP A 80 16.17 -14.34 -5.24
C ASP A 80 15.19 -13.95 -4.13
N GLU A 81 14.79 -14.93 -3.33
CA GLU A 81 13.78 -14.72 -2.28
C GLU A 81 14.22 -13.67 -1.26
N HIS A 82 13.27 -12.80 -0.89
CA HIS A 82 13.47 -11.84 0.17
C HIS A 82 13.55 -12.56 1.52
N LYS A 83 14.65 -12.30 2.26
CA LYS A 83 14.76 -12.75 3.65
C LYS A 83 13.87 -11.89 4.55
N MET A 84 12.69 -12.41 4.86
CA MET A 84 11.73 -11.76 5.75
C MET A 84 12.27 -11.61 7.18
N LEU A 85 11.81 -10.56 7.86
CA LEU A 85 12.07 -10.36 9.28
C LEU A 85 11.24 -11.33 10.14
N GLU A 86 11.76 -11.67 11.32
CA GLU A 86 11.03 -12.51 12.28
C GLU A 86 9.67 -11.87 12.66
N PRO A 87 8.60 -12.67 12.83
CA PRO A 87 7.26 -12.16 13.14
C PRO A 87 7.19 -11.20 14.34
N ASN A 88 7.99 -11.42 15.38
CA ASN A 88 8.05 -10.54 16.55
C ASN A 88 8.63 -9.15 16.23
N ILE A 89 9.58 -9.08 15.29
CA ILE A 89 10.14 -7.81 14.80
C ILE A 89 9.09 -7.09 13.96
N LEU A 90 8.37 -7.81 13.09
CA LEU A 90 7.28 -7.25 12.28
C LEU A 90 6.17 -6.67 13.17
N PHE A 91 5.75 -7.40 14.20
CA PHE A 91 4.82 -6.92 15.22
C PHE A 91 5.29 -5.60 15.84
N SER A 92 6.52 -5.54 16.34
CA SER A 92 7.05 -4.33 16.96
C SER A 92 7.12 -3.13 16.00
N LYS A 93 7.38 -3.37 14.72
CA LYS A 93 7.38 -2.32 13.69
C LYS A 93 5.96 -1.83 13.40
N ILE A 94 4.96 -2.72 13.30
CA ILE A 94 3.55 -2.35 13.09
C ILE A 94 3.06 -1.44 14.23
N ILE A 95 3.36 -1.78 15.49
CA ILE A 95 2.99 -0.96 16.64
C ILE A 95 3.65 0.43 16.59
N GLN A 96 4.95 0.50 16.31
CA GLN A 96 5.66 1.77 16.18
C GLN A 96 5.11 2.63 15.03
N ILE A 97 4.77 2.02 13.88
CA ILE A 97 4.16 2.72 12.75
C ILE A 97 2.80 3.32 13.16
N ASN A 98 1.98 2.58 13.90
CA ASN A 98 0.71 3.09 14.42
C ASN A 98 0.93 4.31 15.34
N GLU A 99 1.83 4.19 16.33
CA GLU A 99 2.14 5.26 17.28
C GLU A 99 2.69 6.53 16.60
N ILE A 100 3.58 6.37 15.62
CA ILE A 100 4.13 7.49 14.85
C ILE A 100 3.04 8.16 14.01
N THR A 101 2.17 7.36 13.37
CA THR A 101 1.05 7.89 12.57
C THR A 101 0.08 8.68 13.46
N CYS A 102 -0.18 8.21 14.68
CA CYS A 102 -0.93 8.97 15.69
C CYS A 102 -0.24 10.30 16.03
N SER A 103 1.09 10.33 16.14
CA SER A 103 1.85 11.58 16.35
C SER A 103 1.72 12.55 15.17
N PHE A 104 1.68 12.03 13.94
CA PHE A 104 1.44 12.84 12.74
C PHE A 104 0.04 13.40 12.67
N LEU A 105 -0.97 12.58 12.96
CA LEU A 105 -2.37 13.02 13.05
C LEU A 105 -2.51 14.17 14.07
N LYS A 106 -1.76 14.16 15.18
CA LYS A 106 -1.79 15.24 16.22
C LYS A 106 -1.28 16.58 15.74
N GLN A 107 -0.55 16.59 14.65
CA GLN A 107 0.00 17.80 14.06
C GLN A 107 -0.83 18.26 12.87
N MET A 108 -1.67 17.40 12.30
CA MET A 108 -2.48 17.74 11.14
C MET A 108 -3.68 18.61 11.54
N PRO A 109 -3.86 19.80 10.94
CA PRO A 109 -5.05 20.61 11.18
C PRO A 109 -6.30 19.86 10.71
N ALA A 110 -7.34 19.80 11.55
CA ALA A 110 -8.60 19.13 11.24
C ALA A 110 -9.21 19.58 9.90
N SER A 111 -9.11 20.89 9.59
CA SER A 111 -9.59 21.47 8.32
C SER A 111 -8.88 20.96 7.06
N LYS A 112 -7.77 20.22 7.21
CA LYS A 112 -7.00 19.64 6.09
C LYS A 112 -7.29 18.17 5.87
N LEU A 113 -7.98 17.49 6.79
CA LEU A 113 -8.23 16.06 6.71
C LEU A 113 -8.95 15.62 5.43
N ASP A 114 -9.85 16.44 4.90
CA ASP A 114 -10.60 16.10 3.70
C ASP A 114 -10.00 16.69 2.40
N VAL A 115 -8.78 17.24 2.46
CA VAL A 115 -8.04 17.62 1.25
C VAL A 115 -7.66 16.36 0.47
N ILE A 116 -7.84 16.40 -0.85
CA ILE A 116 -7.56 15.29 -1.78
C ILE A 116 -6.08 15.26 -2.16
N LEU A 117 -5.52 14.05 -2.23
CA LEU A 117 -4.14 13.80 -2.64
C LEU A 117 -3.90 14.16 -4.12
N PRO A 118 -2.68 14.52 -4.51
CA PRO A 118 -2.30 14.67 -5.92
C PRO A 118 -2.49 13.35 -6.68
N GLY A 119 -3.07 13.40 -7.87
CA GLY A 119 -3.22 12.23 -8.77
C GLY A 119 -4.07 11.06 -8.25
N ARG A 120 -4.65 11.15 -7.04
CA ARG A 120 -5.45 10.09 -6.45
C ARG A 120 -6.72 10.64 -5.80
N PRO A 121 -7.92 10.09 -6.10
CA PRO A 121 -9.18 10.47 -5.44
C PRO A 121 -9.26 9.89 -4.01
N ARG A 122 -8.35 10.34 -3.15
CA ARG A 122 -8.22 9.91 -1.76
C ARG A 122 -7.88 11.10 -0.90
N SER A 123 -8.62 11.31 0.19
CA SER A 123 -8.34 12.37 1.15
C SER A 123 -7.20 12.01 2.10
N TYR A 124 -6.68 13.02 2.81
CA TYR A 124 -5.66 12.82 3.84
C TYR A 124 -6.20 11.94 4.97
N ARG A 125 -7.48 12.12 5.35
CA ARG A 125 -8.19 11.29 6.33
C ARG A 125 -8.28 9.83 5.89
N GLN A 126 -8.61 9.59 4.62
CA GLN A 126 -8.65 8.23 4.07
C GLN A 126 -7.26 7.59 4.04
N LEU A 127 -6.20 8.35 3.73
CA LEU A 127 -4.83 7.83 3.79
C LEU A 127 -4.43 7.44 5.22
N ILE A 128 -4.73 8.28 6.20
CA ILE A 128 -4.42 8.00 7.61
C ILE A 128 -5.24 6.80 8.12
N TYR A 129 -6.54 6.77 7.83
CA TYR A 129 -7.40 5.61 8.12
C TYR A 129 -6.81 4.33 7.56
N HIS A 130 -6.36 4.35 6.30
CA HIS A 130 -5.81 3.18 5.62
C HIS A 130 -4.62 2.56 6.35
N ILE A 131 -3.76 3.39 6.97
CA ILE A 131 -2.59 2.91 7.74
C ILE A 131 -3.03 1.99 8.88
N PHE A 132 -4.13 2.32 9.56
CA PHE A 132 -4.69 1.56 10.68
C PHE A 132 -5.62 0.44 10.20
N ASN A 133 -6.29 0.61 9.06
CA ASN A 133 -7.14 -0.41 8.47
C ASN A 133 -6.35 -1.63 7.95
N ILE A 134 -5.13 -1.45 7.45
CA ILE A 134 -4.29 -2.57 7.01
C ILE A 134 -4.09 -3.63 8.12
N PRO A 135 -3.63 -3.29 9.35
CA PRO A 135 -3.55 -4.25 10.45
C PRO A 135 -4.91 -4.70 10.96
N GLU A 136 -5.97 -3.89 10.85
CA GLU A 136 -7.33 -4.36 11.14
C GLU A 136 -7.76 -5.51 10.24
N VAL A 137 -7.56 -5.39 8.91
CA VAL A 137 -7.94 -6.44 7.95
C VAL A 137 -7.17 -7.73 8.24
N PHE A 138 -5.89 -7.61 8.63
CA PHE A 138 -5.13 -8.76 9.11
C PHE A 138 -5.76 -9.37 10.37
N LEU A 139 -6.13 -8.57 11.38
CA LEU A 139 -6.75 -9.07 12.61
C LEU A 139 -8.12 -9.71 12.39
N ASN A 140 -8.95 -9.14 11.52
CA ASN A 140 -10.30 -9.64 11.25
C ASN A 140 -10.27 -11.06 10.66
N TYR A 141 -9.18 -11.44 9.98
CA TYR A 141 -8.94 -12.82 9.59
C TYR A 141 -8.91 -13.75 10.81
N PHE A 142 -8.17 -13.39 11.86
CA PHE A 142 -8.01 -14.23 13.07
C PHE A 142 -9.19 -14.13 14.02
N GLN A 143 -9.76 -12.93 14.18
CA GLN A 143 -10.78 -12.65 15.20
C GLN A 143 -12.18 -13.02 14.73
N ASN A 144 -12.43 -13.05 13.42
CA ASN A 144 -13.77 -13.13 12.86
C ASN A 144 -13.86 -14.07 11.65
N ASP A 145 -12.81 -14.83 11.32
CA ASP A 145 -12.71 -15.63 10.10
C ASP A 145 -13.09 -14.84 8.83
N THR A 146 -12.83 -13.53 8.84
CA THR A 146 -13.24 -12.63 7.76
C THR A 146 -12.30 -12.76 6.57
N PRO A 147 -12.82 -12.91 5.33
CA PRO A 147 -11.98 -12.99 4.15
C PRO A 147 -11.10 -11.75 3.96
N TYR A 148 -9.82 -11.96 3.63
CA TYR A 148 -8.89 -10.88 3.31
C TYR A 148 -9.08 -10.45 1.85
N THR A 149 -10.05 -9.57 1.60
CA THR A 149 -10.42 -9.12 0.25
C THR A 149 -9.72 -7.82 -0.16
N TYR A 150 -9.77 -7.50 -1.45
CA TYR A 150 -9.30 -6.20 -1.95
C TYR A 150 -10.19 -5.06 -1.46
N GLU A 151 -11.50 -5.28 -1.41
CA GLU A 151 -12.52 -4.32 -1.00
C GLU A 151 -12.31 -3.85 0.44
N ALA A 152 -11.85 -4.76 1.31
CA ALA A 152 -11.53 -4.45 2.70
C ALA A 152 -10.39 -3.42 2.84
N LEU A 153 -9.59 -3.19 1.78
CA LEU A 153 -8.45 -2.26 1.74
C LEU A 153 -8.68 -1.02 0.87
N LEU A 154 -9.91 -0.78 0.38
CA LEU A 154 -10.22 0.38 -0.48
C LEU A 154 -10.13 1.74 0.24
N SER A 155 -9.81 1.75 1.55
CA SER A 155 -9.75 2.96 2.38
C SER A 155 -11.07 3.73 2.41
N ILE A 156 -12.18 3.01 2.30
CA ILE A 156 -13.54 3.55 2.46
C ILE A 156 -13.72 3.83 3.94
N LEU A 157 -14.00 5.08 4.29
CA LEU A 157 -14.20 5.48 5.67
C LEU A 157 -15.53 4.91 6.18
N PRO A 158 -15.52 4.19 7.31
CA PRO A 158 -16.75 3.80 7.99
C PRO A 158 -17.53 5.03 8.46
N ASP A 159 -18.86 4.94 8.54
CA ASP A 159 -19.77 6.04 8.91
C ASP A 159 -19.43 6.66 10.28
N GLN A 160 -18.83 5.88 11.18
CA GLN A 160 -18.41 6.34 12.50
C GLN A 160 -17.14 7.21 12.51
N ILE A 161 -16.31 7.16 11.47
CA ILE A 161 -15.07 7.94 11.41
C ILE A 161 -15.34 9.27 10.70
N LYS A 162 -15.63 10.32 11.47
CA LYS A 162 -16.05 11.63 10.94
C LYS A 162 -14.99 12.71 11.11
N ASN A 163 -14.17 12.62 12.14
CA ASN A 163 -13.17 13.64 12.48
C ASN A 163 -11.86 13.02 13.01
N GLU A 164 -10.91 13.86 13.40
CA GLU A 164 -9.62 13.48 13.95
C GLU A 164 -9.73 12.63 15.22
N ASN A 165 -10.71 12.89 16.10
CA ASN A 165 -10.88 12.13 17.34
C ASN A 165 -11.33 10.71 17.05
N ASP A 166 -12.25 10.53 16.09
CA ASP A 166 -12.67 9.19 15.68
C ASP A 166 -11.50 8.40 15.08
N LEU A 167 -10.62 9.06 14.32
CA LEU A 167 -9.38 8.44 13.83
C LEU A 167 -8.43 8.04 14.98
N TYR A 168 -8.28 8.87 16.02
CA TYR A 168 -7.46 8.48 17.18
C TYR A 168 -8.03 7.29 17.92
N TYR A 169 -9.33 7.30 18.20
CA TYR A 169 -9.97 6.20 18.90
C TYR A 169 -9.88 4.91 18.09
N TYR A 170 -10.04 5.00 16.78
CA TYR A 170 -9.83 3.87 15.88
C TYR A 170 -8.37 3.38 15.91
N ALA A 171 -7.39 4.28 15.83
CA ALA A 171 -5.97 3.91 15.87
C ALA A 171 -5.56 3.22 17.18
N ASP A 172 -6.06 3.74 18.32
CA ASP A 172 -5.84 3.19 19.66
C ASP A 172 -6.50 1.81 19.81
N ASP A 173 -7.75 1.65 19.36
CA ASP A 173 -8.45 0.35 19.34
C ASP A 173 -7.66 -0.69 18.54
N ILE A 174 -7.25 -0.35 17.31
CA ILE A 174 -6.46 -1.27 16.47
C ILE A 174 -5.14 -1.63 17.15
N LYS A 175 -4.46 -0.67 17.78
CA LYS A 175 -3.22 -0.93 18.52
C LYS A 175 -3.46 -1.94 19.65
N VAL A 176 -4.44 -1.69 20.51
CA VAL A 176 -4.78 -2.55 21.65
C VAL A 176 -5.19 -3.95 21.18
N ARG A 177 -6.01 -4.05 20.13
CA ARG A 177 -6.41 -5.33 19.53
C ARG A 177 -5.22 -6.10 18.98
N PHE A 178 -4.27 -5.42 18.33
CA PHE A 178 -3.07 -6.05 17.77
C PHE A 178 -2.11 -6.54 18.86
N GLU A 179 -1.89 -5.73 19.91
CA GLU A 179 -1.09 -6.11 21.09
C GLU A 179 -1.71 -7.30 21.85
N SER A 180 -3.03 -7.30 22.00
CA SER A 180 -3.80 -8.38 22.64
C SER A 180 -3.70 -9.67 21.83
N TRP A 181 -3.99 -9.62 20.52
CA TRP A 181 -3.86 -10.77 19.62
C TRP A 181 -2.45 -11.35 19.65
N TRP A 182 -1.42 -10.49 19.56
CA TRP A 182 -0.03 -10.94 19.62
C TRP A 182 0.30 -11.67 20.93
N SER A 183 -0.16 -11.13 22.05
CA SER A 183 0.11 -11.68 23.38
C SER A 183 -0.58 -13.02 23.62
N ASN A 184 -1.79 -13.20 23.09
CA ASN A 184 -2.60 -14.40 23.32
C ASN A 184 -2.29 -15.51 22.32
N GLU A 185 -2.14 -15.18 21.04
CA GLU A 185 -2.07 -16.15 19.94
C GLU A 185 -0.86 -15.93 19.04
N GLY A 186 -0.60 -14.68 18.64
CA GLY A 186 0.39 -14.36 17.60
C GLY A 186 1.80 -14.85 17.90
N LYS A 187 2.27 -14.80 19.15
CA LYS A 187 3.61 -15.29 19.54
C LYS A 187 3.86 -16.77 19.24
N ASN A 188 2.82 -17.59 19.32
CA ASN A 188 2.90 -19.03 19.15
C ASN A 188 2.25 -19.49 17.83
N PHE A 189 1.84 -18.55 16.99
CA PHE A 189 1.18 -18.85 15.73
C PHE A 189 2.19 -19.40 14.72
N ASP A 190 1.78 -20.41 13.96
CA ASP A 190 2.56 -20.97 12.86
C ASP A 190 2.38 -20.12 11.60
N PHE A 191 3.29 -19.16 11.39
CA PHE A 191 3.26 -18.23 10.27
C PHE A 191 3.60 -18.88 8.91
N SER A 192 4.07 -20.14 8.89
CA SER A 192 4.32 -20.86 7.64
C SER A 192 3.03 -21.34 6.95
N LYS A 193 1.90 -21.34 7.69
CA LYS A 193 0.61 -21.74 7.15
C LYS A 193 0.19 -20.86 5.98
N PRO A 194 -0.48 -21.44 4.96
CA PRO A 194 -1.04 -20.68 3.87
C PRO A 194 -2.16 -19.74 4.38
N ALA A 195 -2.22 -18.54 3.83
CA ALA A 195 -3.23 -17.53 4.09
C ALA A 195 -4.13 -17.36 2.86
N ASN A 196 -5.44 -17.35 3.07
CA ASN A 196 -6.41 -17.11 1.99
C ASN A 196 -6.62 -15.61 1.80
N VAL A 197 -5.92 -15.02 0.81
CA VAL A 197 -5.94 -13.58 0.53
C VAL A 197 -6.17 -13.30 -0.95
N TYR A 198 -6.72 -12.12 -1.27
CA TYR A 198 -7.11 -11.77 -2.66
C TYR A 198 -5.95 -11.71 -3.68
N TYR A 199 -4.70 -11.60 -3.22
CA TYR A 199 -3.56 -11.29 -4.08
C TYR A 199 -2.67 -12.50 -4.43
N GLY A 200 -2.98 -13.69 -3.93
CA GLY A 200 -2.28 -14.92 -4.33
C GLY A 200 -2.02 -15.89 -3.18
N GLU A 201 -1.31 -16.97 -3.50
CA GLU A 201 -0.98 -18.05 -2.55
C GLU A 201 0.18 -17.65 -1.65
N VAL A 202 -0.06 -17.05 -0.50
CA VAL A 202 1.01 -16.60 0.41
C VAL A 202 0.90 -17.23 1.78
N SER A 203 1.98 -17.23 2.54
CA SER A 203 2.01 -17.58 3.95
C SER A 203 1.52 -16.43 4.84
N PHE A 204 1.08 -16.71 6.06
CA PHE A 204 0.80 -15.63 7.03
C PHE A 204 2.02 -14.78 7.36
N HIS A 205 3.24 -15.33 7.22
CA HIS A 205 4.48 -14.56 7.38
C HIS A 205 4.54 -13.44 6.35
N GLU A 206 4.30 -13.75 5.07
CA GLU A 206 4.23 -12.76 3.99
C GLU A 206 3.10 -11.73 4.22
N VAL A 207 1.93 -12.17 4.71
CA VAL A 207 0.82 -11.23 5.02
C VAL A 207 1.20 -10.29 6.17
N LEU A 208 1.87 -10.79 7.21
CA LEU A 208 2.30 -9.97 8.35
C LEU A 208 3.40 -8.98 7.92
N GLU A 209 4.34 -9.42 7.11
CA GLU A 209 5.37 -8.52 6.56
C GLU A 209 4.74 -7.44 5.68
N ARG A 210 3.79 -7.83 4.81
CA ARG A 210 3.01 -6.90 4.00
C ARG A 210 2.25 -5.90 4.83
N THR A 211 1.63 -6.33 5.93
CA THR A 211 0.98 -5.44 6.90
C THR A 211 1.96 -4.38 7.40
N ALA A 212 3.19 -4.77 7.77
CA ALA A 212 4.21 -3.86 8.27
C ALA A 212 4.69 -2.84 7.21
N TRP A 213 5.15 -3.29 6.05
CA TRP A 213 5.74 -2.37 5.07
C TRP A 213 4.69 -1.53 4.34
N HIS A 214 3.47 -2.05 4.15
CA HIS A 214 2.38 -1.30 3.51
C HIS A 214 1.92 -0.14 4.40
N SER A 215 1.67 -0.39 5.69
CA SER A 215 1.39 0.68 6.67
C SER A 215 2.58 1.63 6.80
N GLY A 216 3.80 1.10 6.83
CA GLY A 216 5.03 1.90 6.93
C GLY A 216 5.23 2.86 5.75
N GLN A 217 4.93 2.41 4.53
CA GLN A 217 5.04 3.26 3.34
C GLN A 217 4.02 4.39 3.36
N HIS A 218 2.78 4.10 3.75
CA HIS A 218 1.77 5.15 3.91
C HIS A 218 2.10 6.11 5.06
N CYS A 219 2.77 5.64 6.12
CA CYS A 219 3.32 6.51 7.16
C CYS A 219 4.38 7.49 6.58
N ARG A 220 5.28 7.03 5.70
CA ARG A 220 6.22 7.91 4.95
C ARG A 220 5.48 8.95 4.10
N GLN A 221 4.38 8.56 3.46
CA GLN A 221 3.55 9.48 2.68
C GLN A 221 2.86 10.54 3.54
N VAL A 222 2.38 10.19 4.74
CA VAL A 222 1.82 11.16 5.69
C VAL A 222 2.90 12.12 6.19
N GLU A 223 4.11 11.64 6.45
CA GLU A 223 5.24 12.52 6.78
C GLU A 223 5.55 13.51 5.65
N LEU A 224 5.58 13.03 4.41
CA LEU A 224 5.79 13.86 3.22
C LEU A 224 4.70 14.92 3.06
N LEU A 225 3.44 14.55 3.31
CA LEU A 225 2.30 15.46 3.30
C LEU A 225 2.45 16.56 4.35
N LEU A 226 2.82 16.22 5.60
CA LEU A 226 3.07 17.21 6.64
C LEU A 226 4.13 18.23 6.18
N LYS A 227 5.26 17.74 5.65
CA LYS A 227 6.38 18.58 5.22
C LYS A 227 6.04 19.44 4.00
N GLU A 228 5.60 18.83 2.90
CA GLU A 228 5.52 19.49 1.59
C GLU A 228 4.17 20.17 1.32
N LYS A 229 3.07 19.66 1.88
CA LYS A 229 1.72 20.24 1.65
C LYS A 229 1.26 21.15 2.77
N LEU A 230 1.72 20.90 4.00
CA LEU A 230 1.29 21.65 5.17
C LEU A 230 2.39 22.52 5.79
N ASN A 231 3.65 22.39 5.34
CA ASN A 231 4.80 23.08 5.91
C ASN A 231 4.94 22.84 7.42
N ILE A 232 4.65 21.62 7.86
CA ILE A 232 4.72 21.17 9.25
C ILE A 232 5.92 20.24 9.40
N ILE A 233 6.82 20.59 10.32
CA ILE A 233 7.95 19.74 10.70
C ILE A 233 7.43 18.70 11.70
N PRO A 234 7.50 17.39 11.38
CA PRO A 234 7.04 16.35 12.28
C PRO A 234 7.86 16.32 13.58
N LYS A 235 7.17 16.32 14.73
CA LYS A 235 7.80 16.19 16.07
C LYS A 235 8.51 14.87 16.31
N VAL A 236 8.12 13.83 15.58
CA VAL A 236 8.74 12.50 15.63
C VAL A 236 9.29 12.23 14.24
N ALA A 237 10.59 11.96 14.14
CA ALA A 237 11.22 11.62 12.87
C ALA A 237 11.03 10.13 12.56
N LEU A 238 10.80 9.79 11.29
CA LEU A 238 10.92 8.42 10.83
C LEU A 238 12.40 8.03 10.81
N ASN A 239 12.77 7.06 11.66
CA ASN A 239 14.12 6.52 11.71
C ASN A 239 14.26 5.41 10.66
N GLU A 240 15.36 5.37 9.90
CA GLU A 240 15.65 4.31 8.92
C GLU A 240 15.58 2.89 9.51
N SER A 241 15.96 2.73 10.79
CA SER A 241 15.86 1.45 11.49
C SER A 241 14.43 0.91 11.63
N LEU A 242 13.41 1.79 11.60
CA LEU A 242 12.00 1.39 11.58
C LEU A 242 11.69 0.57 10.32
N PHE A 243 12.33 0.90 9.21
CA PHE A 243 12.09 0.30 7.91
C PHE A 243 13.15 -0.72 7.49
N ALA A 244 14.30 -0.74 8.16
CA ALA A 244 15.37 -1.69 7.88
C ALA A 244 14.85 -3.14 7.89
N GLY A 245 15.18 -3.87 6.83
CA GLY A 245 14.78 -5.25 6.58
C GLY A 245 13.41 -5.43 5.93
N LEU A 246 12.54 -4.41 5.91
CA LEU A 246 11.28 -4.47 5.17
C LEU A 246 11.51 -4.25 3.67
N PRO A 247 10.70 -4.86 2.78
CA PRO A 247 10.80 -4.67 1.33
C PRO A 247 10.18 -3.33 0.89
N MET A 248 10.64 -2.23 1.50
CA MET A 248 10.17 -0.88 1.20
C MET A 248 10.50 -0.49 -0.24
N PRO A 249 9.67 0.34 -0.88
CA PRO A 249 10.10 1.08 -2.05
C PRO A 249 11.11 2.16 -1.65
N SER A 250 12.04 2.48 -2.55
CA SER A 250 13.00 3.56 -2.39
C SER A 250 12.27 4.91 -2.34
N ASN A 251 11.38 5.13 -3.30
CA ASN A 251 10.58 6.35 -3.38
C ASN A 251 9.42 6.36 -2.38
N ILE A 252 8.94 7.56 -2.01
CA ILE A 252 7.78 7.75 -1.14
C ILE A 252 6.49 7.88 -1.96
N TRP A 253 6.61 8.59 -3.08
CA TRP A 253 5.53 8.85 -4.04
C TRP A 253 5.92 8.32 -5.41
N ASP A 254 4.96 8.30 -6.32
CA ASP A 254 5.19 7.81 -7.68
C ASP A 254 6.22 8.67 -8.43
N ASN A 255 7.02 8.05 -9.30
CA ASN A 255 8.04 8.71 -10.11
C ASN A 255 7.49 9.34 -11.40
N GLU A 256 6.26 8.99 -11.80
CA GLU A 256 5.60 9.50 -13.01
C GLU A 256 4.58 10.61 -12.72
N ILE A 257 4.16 10.76 -11.46
CA ILE A 257 3.26 11.85 -11.01
C ILE A 257 3.93 12.57 -9.84
N SER A 258 4.16 13.88 -9.98
CA SER A 258 4.87 14.62 -8.95
C SER A 258 3.99 14.84 -7.72
N PHE A 259 4.55 14.62 -6.53
CA PHE A 259 3.87 14.98 -5.28
C PHE A 259 3.63 16.49 -5.18
N SER A 260 4.38 17.32 -5.91
CA SER A 260 4.18 18.78 -5.93
C SER A 260 2.91 19.22 -6.70
N GLU A 261 2.29 18.34 -7.49
CA GLU A 261 1.07 18.64 -8.25
C GLU A 261 -0.11 19.04 -7.35
N SER A 262 -1.11 19.68 -7.96
CA SER A 262 -2.39 19.97 -7.32
C SER A 262 -3.14 18.69 -6.99
N SER A 263 -4.15 18.81 -6.12
CA SER A 263 -5.09 17.75 -5.80
C SER A 263 -5.69 17.15 -7.08
N TYR A 264 -5.98 15.85 -7.05
CA TYR A 264 -6.69 15.18 -8.14
C TYR A 264 -8.02 15.87 -8.44
N ASP A 265 -8.26 16.20 -9.70
CA ASP A 265 -9.42 16.95 -10.18
C ASP A 265 -10.50 16.08 -10.84
N GLY A 266 -10.28 14.76 -10.91
CA GLY A 266 -11.24 13.82 -11.49
C GLY A 266 -11.17 13.67 -13.01
N GLN A 267 -10.28 14.39 -13.69
CA GLN A 267 -10.19 14.33 -15.14
C GLN A 267 -9.19 13.26 -15.59
N VAL A 268 -9.64 12.39 -16.50
CA VAL A 268 -8.76 11.49 -17.25
C VAL A 268 -7.96 12.40 -18.20
N LYS A 269 -6.65 12.53 -18.00
CA LYS A 269 -5.81 13.30 -18.91
C LYS A 269 -5.71 12.52 -20.23
N GLU A 270 -6.25 13.07 -21.30
CA GLU A 270 -6.02 12.53 -22.64
C GLU A 270 -4.51 12.50 -22.92
N ASP A 271 -4.04 11.42 -23.52
CA ASP A 271 -2.65 11.27 -23.95
C ASP A 271 -2.29 12.40 -24.95
N LEU A 272 -1.56 13.41 -24.47
CA LEU A 272 -1.08 14.52 -25.28
C LEU A 272 0.10 14.13 -26.19
N SER A 273 0.62 12.89 -26.08
CA SER A 273 1.78 12.42 -26.84
C SER A 273 1.45 11.83 -28.21
N ILE A 274 0.18 11.80 -28.61
CA ILE A 274 -0.24 11.53 -29.99
C ILE A 274 -0.81 12.82 -30.60
N LYS A 275 0.08 13.72 -31.02
CA LYS A 275 -0.23 14.72 -32.04
C LYS A 275 0.73 14.53 -33.22
N GLU A 276 0.16 13.91 -34.25
CA GLU A 276 0.62 13.67 -35.63
C GLU A 276 1.87 12.79 -35.85
#